data_AF-A0A7C2U5C8-F1
#
_entry.id   AF-A0A7C2U5C8-F1
#
_cell.length_a   1.000
_cell.length_b   1.000
_cell.length_c   1.000
_cell.angle_alpha   90.00
_cell.angle_beta   90.00
_cell.angle_gamma   90.00
#
_symmetry.space_group_name_H-M   'P 1'
#
loop_
_entity.id
_entity.type
_entity.pdbx_description
1 polymer ?
#
loop_
_entity_poly.entity_id
_entity_poly.type
_entity_poly.pdbx_seq_one_letter_code
_entity_poly.pdbx_strand_id
1 'polypeptide(L)'
;MERRLDIRVRDTVFEPDSSSKKVYYKKTENKALYKVWLFLDGDDLPYVMNVTYKLHETFPNPVQTVRRALSNPNCQLVIWTWGLFRVKVLIEEKSGVIREFDYALQYDKELRQKDVEFVEVA
;
A
#
# COMPACT_ATOMS: atom_id res chain seq x y z
N MET A 1 21.35 17.31 -13.94
CA MET A 1 21.52 15.96 -13.37
C MET A 1 20.26 15.69 -12.56
N GLU A 2 19.41 14.76 -12.98
CA GLU A 2 18.14 14.48 -12.31
C GLU A 2 18.41 13.65 -11.04
N ARG A 3 18.10 14.18 -9.85
CA ARG A 3 18.25 13.43 -8.60
C ARG A 3 17.28 12.25 -8.64
N ARG A 4 17.80 11.04 -8.45
CA ARG A 4 16.97 9.84 -8.25
C ARG A 4 16.47 9.85 -6.81
N LEU A 5 15.16 9.96 -6.62
CA LEU A 5 14.53 9.80 -5.30
C LEU A 5 14.76 8.37 -4.81
N ASP A 6 15.25 8.21 -3.58
CA ASP A 6 15.20 6.93 -2.88
C ASP A 6 13.83 6.77 -2.22
N ILE A 7 12.87 6.36 -3.05
CA ILE A 7 11.50 6.01 -2.64
C ILE A 7 11.11 4.71 -3.32
N ARG A 8 10.44 3.84 -2.56
CA ARG A 8 9.94 2.54 -2.99
C ARG A 8 8.49 2.41 -2.60
N VAL A 9 7.71 1.79 -3.46
CA VAL A 9 6.35 1.34 -3.12
C VAL A 9 6.47 -0.01 -2.42
N ARG A 10 5.73 -0.19 -1.33
CA ARG A 10 5.63 -1.44 -0.58
C ARG A 10 4.18 -1.80 -0.30
N ASP A 11 3.94 -3.10 -0.16
CA ASP A 11 2.71 -3.64 0.39
C ASP A 11 2.97 -4.61 1.55
N THR A 12 2.03 -4.68 2.49
CA THR A 12 2.07 -5.64 3.60
C THR A 12 0.66 -5.96 4.11
N VAL A 13 0.47 -7.16 4.68
CA VAL A 13 -0.73 -7.56 5.44
C VAL A 13 -0.60 -7.31 6.95
N PHE A 14 0.59 -6.89 7.41
CA PHE A 14 0.81 -6.51 8.80
C PHE A 14 0.59 -5.00 8.97
N GLU A 15 0.07 -4.60 10.11
CA GLU A 15 -0.04 -3.18 10.42
C GLU A 15 1.38 -2.57 10.55
N PRO A 16 1.78 -1.58 9.73
CA PRO A 16 3.18 -1.12 9.62
C PRO A 16 3.82 -0.64 10.94
N ASP A 17 3.00 -0.21 11.90
CA ASP A 17 3.43 0.30 13.21
C ASP A 17 3.24 -0.71 14.35
N SER A 18 2.85 -1.95 14.03
CA SER A 18 2.61 -3.02 14.98
C SER A 18 3.71 -4.07 14.92
N SER A 19 4.17 -4.54 16.09
CA SER A 19 5.03 -5.74 16.17
C SER A 19 4.24 -7.04 16.02
N SER A 20 2.90 -6.97 15.96
CA SER A 20 2.05 -8.15 15.85
C SER A 20 2.03 -8.68 14.41
N LYS A 21 2.23 -10.00 14.25
CA LYS A 21 2.04 -10.70 12.97
C LYS A 21 0.59 -11.09 12.77
N LYS A 22 -0.31 -10.11 12.87
CA LYS A 22 -1.75 -10.31 12.67
C LYS A 22 -2.15 -9.99 11.25
N VAL A 23 -2.83 -10.94 10.60
CA VAL A 23 -3.45 -10.77 9.30
C VAL A 23 -4.94 -10.64 9.48
N TYR A 24 -5.47 -9.47 9.18
CA TYR A 24 -6.91 -9.23 9.22
C TYR A 24 -7.55 -9.65 7.90
N TYR A 25 -8.62 -10.43 7.99
CA TYR A 25 -9.36 -10.89 6.83
C TYR A 25 -10.88 -10.82 7.04
N LYS A 26 -11.62 -10.62 5.93
CA LYS A 26 -13.08 -10.70 5.85
C LYS A 26 -13.46 -11.92 5.04
N LYS A 27 -14.38 -12.74 5.54
CA LYS A 27 -15.00 -13.78 4.73
C LYS A 27 -16.10 -13.19 3.87
N THR A 28 -16.04 -13.46 2.58
CA THR A 28 -17.17 -13.29 1.66
C THR A 28 -17.65 -14.68 1.24
N GLU A 29 -18.78 -14.78 0.56
CA GLU A 29 -19.35 -16.07 0.14
C GLU A 29 -18.36 -16.95 -0.64
N ASN A 30 -17.47 -16.34 -1.44
CA ASN A 30 -16.59 -17.07 -2.35
C ASN A 30 -15.09 -16.92 -2.06
N LYS A 31 -14.68 -15.90 -1.29
CA LYS A 31 -13.26 -15.55 -1.10
C LYS A 31 -13.00 -14.90 0.27
N ALA A 32 -11.76 -15.01 0.76
CA ALA A 32 -11.27 -14.17 1.84
C ALA A 32 -10.66 -12.88 1.26
N LEU A 33 -11.07 -11.72 1.78
CA LEU A 33 -10.42 -10.45 1.52
C LEU A 33 -9.44 -10.15 2.65
N TYR A 34 -8.19 -9.88 2.33
CA TYR A 34 -7.16 -9.48 3.27
C TYR A 34 -7.04 -7.96 3.34
N LYS A 35 -6.81 -7.44 4.54
CA LYS A 35 -6.43 -6.04 4.76
C LYS A 35 -4.97 -5.88 4.35
N VAL A 36 -4.72 -5.03 3.36
CA VAL A 36 -3.38 -4.77 2.83
C VAL A 36 -3.09 -3.28 2.91
N TRP A 37 -1.91 -2.94 3.44
CA TRP A 37 -1.39 -1.59 3.48
C TRP A 37 -0.46 -1.38 2.31
N LEU A 38 -0.76 -0.39 1.47
CA LEU A 38 0.11 0.14 0.44
C LEU A 38 0.75 1.42 0.94
N PHE A 39 2.07 1.56 0.81
CA PHE A 39 2.76 2.72 1.34
C PHE A 39 4.08 2.98 0.63
N LEU A 40 4.62 4.17 0.85
CA LEU A 40 5.95 4.53 0.42
C LEU A 40 6.97 4.30 1.54
N ASP A 41 8.17 3.89 1.14
CA ASP A 41 9.33 3.71 2.01
C ASP A 41 10.57 4.37 1.38
N GLY A 42 11.46 4.91 2.20
CA GLY A 42 12.72 5.53 1.75
C GLY A 42 13.03 6.90 2.36
N ASP A 43 14.27 7.35 2.21
CA ASP A 43 14.80 8.54 2.90
C ASP A 43 14.22 9.85 2.34
N ASP A 44 13.75 9.83 1.10
CA ASP A 44 13.27 11.02 0.40
C ASP A 44 11.75 11.28 0.59
N LEU A 45 11.07 10.53 1.46
CA LEU A 45 9.65 10.74 1.81
C LEU A 45 9.29 12.20 2.17
N PRO A 46 10.13 12.99 2.90
CA PRO A 46 9.81 14.39 3.21
C PRO A 46 9.60 15.29 2.00
N TYR A 47 10.07 14.90 0.80
CA TYR A 47 9.90 15.65 -0.44
C TYR A 47 8.59 15.31 -1.18
N VAL A 48 7.87 14.26 -0.77
CA VAL A 48 6.57 13.90 -1.33
C VAL A 48 5.50 14.89 -0.88
N MET A 49 4.68 15.33 -1.83
CA MET A 49 3.46 16.09 -1.60
C MET A 49 2.26 15.13 -1.50
N ASN A 50 2.01 14.38 -2.57
CA ASN A 50 0.86 13.48 -2.70
C ASN A 50 1.26 12.17 -3.37
N VAL A 51 0.48 11.13 -3.13
CA VAL A 51 0.57 9.85 -3.83
C VAL A 51 -0.79 9.44 -4.35
N THR A 52 -0.91 9.20 -5.65
CA THR A 52 -2.12 8.64 -6.24
C THR A 52 -1.91 7.17 -6.56
N TYR A 53 -2.67 6.31 -5.90
CA TYR A 53 -2.74 4.88 -6.17
C TYR A 53 -3.90 4.61 -7.14
N LYS A 54 -3.59 4.04 -8.29
CA LYS A 54 -4.56 3.53 -9.26
C LYS A 54 -4.62 2.00 -9.14
N LEU A 55 -5.64 1.55 -8.45
CA LEU A 55 -5.98 0.15 -8.21
C LEU A 55 -6.65 -0.49 -9.43
N HIS A 56 -6.94 -1.77 -9.34
CA HIS A 56 -7.74 -2.48 -10.35
C HIS A 56 -9.16 -1.88 -10.47
N GLU A 57 -9.73 -1.86 -11.66
CA GLU A 57 -11.02 -1.21 -11.97
C GLU A 57 -12.22 -1.78 -11.18
N THR A 58 -12.09 -3.00 -10.67
CA THR A 58 -13.12 -3.66 -9.85
C THR A 58 -13.22 -3.11 -8.42
N PHE A 59 -12.27 -2.26 -8.00
CA PHE A 59 -12.34 -1.63 -6.68
C PHE A 59 -13.37 -0.50 -6.67
N PRO A 60 -14.15 -0.35 -5.59
CA PRO A 60 -14.91 0.88 -5.39
C PRO A 60 -13.91 2.03 -5.21
N ASN A 61 -14.04 3.06 -6.04
CA ASN A 61 -13.09 4.17 -6.13
C ASN A 61 -11.64 3.70 -6.41
N PRO A 62 -11.34 3.26 -7.65
CA PRO A 62 -10.05 2.66 -8.00
C PRO A 62 -8.90 3.67 -8.03
N VAL A 63 -9.17 4.98 -7.99
CA VAL A 63 -8.15 6.03 -7.96
C VAL A 63 -8.22 6.75 -6.62
N GLN A 64 -7.20 6.59 -5.80
CA GLN A 64 -7.15 7.18 -4.47
C GLN A 64 -5.88 8.01 -4.30
N THR A 65 -6.04 9.27 -3.89
CA THR A 65 -4.92 10.17 -3.62
C THR A 65 -4.76 10.37 -2.13
N VAL A 66 -3.56 10.10 -1.63
CA VAL A 66 -3.16 10.31 -0.24
C VAL A 66 -2.18 11.46 -0.18
N ARG A 67 -2.54 12.53 0.54
CA ARG A 67 -1.63 13.63 0.83
C ARG A 67 -0.69 13.24 1.96
N ARG A 68 0.59 13.56 1.83
CA ARG A 68 1.55 13.36 2.91
C ARG A 68 1.19 14.27 4.08
N ALA A 69 1.08 13.69 5.27
CA ALA A 69 0.80 14.39 6.52
C ALA A 69 1.64 13.81 7.66
N LEU A 70 1.76 14.53 8.78
CA LEU A 70 2.44 13.99 9.98
C LEU A 70 1.74 12.74 10.51
N SER A 71 0.42 12.65 10.39
CA SER A 71 -0.38 11.46 10.76
C SER A 71 -0.29 10.31 9.77
N ASN A 72 0.25 10.55 8.57
CA ASN A 72 0.44 9.53 7.54
C ASN A 72 1.69 9.87 6.71
N PRO A 73 2.89 9.76 7.31
CA PRO A 73 4.13 10.25 6.70
C PRO A 73 4.55 9.44 5.47
N ASN A 74 4.08 8.19 5.39
CA ASN A 74 4.42 7.22 4.35
C ASN A 74 3.32 7.12 3.28
N CYS A 75 2.33 8.02 3.31
CA CYS A 75 1.20 8.05 2.37
C CYS A 75 0.50 6.67 2.27
N GLN A 76 0.28 6.04 3.42
CA GLN A 76 -0.36 4.74 3.54
C GLN A 76 -1.78 4.79 2.99
N LEU A 77 -2.15 3.76 2.23
CA LEU A 77 -3.49 3.46 1.77
C LEU A 77 -3.84 2.03 2.20
N VAL A 78 -4.99 1.85 2.84
CA VAL A 78 -5.50 0.53 3.21
C VAL A 78 -6.49 0.06 2.15
N ILE A 79 -6.31 -1.16 1.65
CA ILE A 79 -7.24 -1.82 0.74
C ILE A 79 -7.67 -3.18 1.29
N TRP A 80 -8.81 -3.67 0.83
CA TRP A 80 -9.27 -5.04 1.07
C TRP A 80 -9.22 -5.80 -0.25
N THR A 81 -8.41 -6.86 -0.34
CA THR A 81 -8.21 -7.60 -1.59
C THR A 81 -8.03 -9.10 -1.36
N TRP A 82 -8.46 -9.90 -2.33
CA TRP A 82 -8.24 -11.36 -2.36
C TRP A 82 -7.11 -11.75 -3.32
N GLY A 83 -6.67 -10.84 -4.20
CA GLY A 83 -5.78 -11.15 -5.31
C GLY A 83 -4.58 -10.21 -5.41
N LEU A 84 -3.60 -10.65 -6.21
CA LEU A 84 -2.44 -9.86 -6.60
C LEU A 84 -2.72 -9.16 -7.93
N PHE A 85 -2.33 -7.90 -8.04
CA PHE A 85 -2.47 -7.11 -9.25
C PHE A 85 -1.39 -6.03 -9.29
N ARG A 86 -1.28 -5.34 -10.42
CA ARG A 86 -0.41 -4.18 -10.58
C ARG A 86 -1.13 -2.91 -10.17
N VAL A 87 -0.49 -2.12 -9.32
CA VAL A 87 -0.93 -0.79 -8.89
C VAL A 87 -0.06 0.23 -9.61
N LYS A 88 -0.70 1.13 -10.35
CA LYS A 88 0.00 2.29 -10.89
C LYS A 88 0.05 3.38 -9.83
N VAL A 89 1.25 3.82 -9.47
CA VAL A 89 1.48 4.80 -8.40
C VAL A 89 2.08 6.06 -9.00
N LEU A 90 1.40 7.19 -8.79
CA LEU A 90 1.89 8.51 -9.16
C LEU A 90 2.34 9.24 -7.89
N ILE A 91 3.62 9.58 -7.81
CA ILE A 91 4.19 10.33 -6.69
C ILE A 91 4.40 11.76 -7.16
N GLU A 92 3.66 12.69 -6.56
CA GLU A 92 3.83 14.13 -6.77
C GLU A 92 4.79 14.66 -5.70
N GLU A 93 5.90 15.24 -6.14
CA GLU A 93 6.87 15.90 -5.28
C GLU A 93 6.43 17.33 -4.94
N LYS A 94 6.95 17.90 -3.86
CA LYS A 94 6.77 19.31 -3.50
C LYS A 94 7.31 20.29 -4.55
N SER A 95 8.21 19.82 -5.42
CA SER A 95 8.74 20.56 -6.57
C SER A 95 7.75 20.65 -7.73
N GLY A 96 6.65 19.88 -7.71
CA GLY A 96 5.70 19.72 -8.81
C GLY A 96 6.08 18.60 -9.80
N VAL A 97 7.22 17.93 -9.62
CA VAL A 97 7.59 16.76 -10.43
C VAL A 97 6.68 15.58 -10.10
N ILE A 98 6.17 14.91 -11.13
CA ILE A 98 5.37 13.69 -10.99
C ILE A 98 6.20 12.50 -11.48
N ARG A 99 6.28 11.45 -10.66
CA ARG A 99 6.91 10.18 -11.02
C ARG A 99 5.89 9.07 -11.04
N GLU A 100 5.99 8.22 -12.05
CA GLU A 100 5.12 7.05 -12.22
C GLU A 100 5.88 5.76 -11.90
N PHE A 101 5.23 4.89 -11.15
CA PHE A 101 5.69 3.54 -10.83
C PHE A 101 4.60 2.53 -11.17
N ASP A 102 5.00 1.37 -11.66
CA ASP A 102 4.14 0.21 -11.78
C ASP A 102 4.59 -0.83 -10.75
N TYR A 103 3.73 -1.11 -9.77
CA TYR A 103 4.04 -1.95 -8.62
C TYR A 103 3.16 -3.19 -8.60
N ALA A 104 3.77 -4.37 -8.70
CA ALA A 104 3.07 -5.64 -8.50
C ALA A 104 3.00 -5.96 -7.00
N LEU A 105 1.78 -6.15 -6.46
CA LEU A 105 1.57 -6.57 -5.07
C LEU A 105 2.26 -7.89 -4.74
N GLN A 106 2.77 -8.03 -3.52
CA GLN A 106 3.54 -9.19 -3.06
C GLN A 106 3.19 -9.68 -1.65
N TYR A 107 2.11 -9.19 -1.04
CA TYR A 107 1.68 -9.54 0.32
C TYR A 107 1.39 -11.03 0.52
N ASP A 108 1.15 -11.80 -0.54
CA ASP A 108 0.88 -13.24 -0.45
C ASP A 108 2.06 -14.03 0.14
N LYS A 109 3.28 -13.49 0.04
CA LYS A 109 4.48 -14.05 0.68
C LYS A 109 4.36 -14.02 2.20
N GLU A 110 3.75 -12.98 2.76
CA GLU A 110 3.57 -12.81 4.19
C GLU A 110 2.46 -13.72 4.72
N LEU A 111 1.42 -13.96 3.93
CA LEU A 111 0.35 -14.93 4.26
C LEU A 111 0.85 -16.36 4.46
N ARG A 112 2.02 -16.71 3.93
CA ARG A 112 2.62 -18.06 4.00
C ARG A 112 3.63 -18.22 5.15
N GLN A 113 3.87 -17.18 5.94
CA GLN A 113 4.77 -17.28 7.09
C GLN A 113 4.15 -18.15 8.20
N LYS A 114 4.98 -18.91 8.92
CA LYS A 114 4.51 -19.90 9.92
C LYS A 114 3.96 -19.28 11.22
N ASP A 115 4.37 -18.06 11.55
CA ASP A 115 4.08 -17.41 12.83
C ASP A 115 3.05 -16.27 12.68
N VAL A 116 2.04 -16.47 11.82
CA VAL A 116 1.02 -15.46 11.51
C VAL A 116 -0.30 -15.83 12.16
N GLU A 117 -0.90 -14.88 12.86
CA GLU A 117 -2.23 -15.00 13.46
C GLU A 117 -3.27 -14.43 12.51
N PHE A 118 -4.26 -15.24 12.11
CA PHE A 118 -5.36 -14.80 11.26
C PHE A 118 -6.53 -14.32 12.12
N VAL A 119 -6.89 -13.04 11.97
CA VAL A 119 -7.97 -12.40 12.70
C VAL A 119 -9.11 -12.10 11.73
N GLU A 120 -10.24 -12.77 11.93
CA GLU A 120 -11.45 -12.47 11.18
C GLU A 120 -12.07 -11.17 11.70
N VAL A 121 -12.37 -10.24 10.79
CA VAL A 121 -13.13 -9.04 11.12
C VAL A 121 -14.53 -9.15 10.54
N ALA A 122 -15.51 -8.70 11.33
CA ALA A 122 -16.91 -8.63 10.94
C ALA A 122 -17.16 -7.60 9.82
#